data_AF-A0A7Y2JXT8-F1
#
_entry.id   AF-A0A7Y2JXT8-F1
#
_cell.length_a   1.000
_cell.length_b   1.000
_cell.length_c   1.000
_cell.angle_alpha   90.00
_cell.angle_beta   90.00
_cell.angle_gamma   90.00
#
_symmetry.space_group_name_H-M   'P 1'
#
loop_
_entity.id
_entity.type
_entity.pdbx_description
1 polymer ?
#
loop_
_entity_poly.entity_id
_entity_poly.type
_entity_poly.pdbx_seq_one_letter_code
_entity_poly.pdbx_strand_id
1 'polypeptide(L)' 'MIPLVAMQFTGEVDWTGSDFVVAGILLMVTGLGFVFASRKVKTATQRVLVGGVIALAFVYVWAELAVGIFTNLGS' A
#
# COMPACT_ATOMS: atom_id res chain seq x y z
N MET A 1 -2.27 14.05 8.42
CA MET A 1 -3.70 14.30 8.11
C MET A 1 -4.11 13.29 7.05
N ILE A 2 -5.27 12.65 7.19
CA ILE A 2 -5.78 11.75 6.15
C ILE A 2 -6.14 12.63 4.93
N PRO A 3 -5.80 12.25 3.69
CA PRO A 3 -6.05 13.08 2.50
C PRO A 3 -7.47 13.63 2.44
N LEU A 4 -8.47 12.82 2.81
CA LEU A 4 -9.88 13.23 2.83
C LEU A 4 -10.15 14.43 3.73
N VAL A 5 -9.46 14.53 4.88
CA VAL A 5 -9.57 15.66 5.79
C VAL A 5 -8.73 16.83 5.28
N ALA A 6 -7.54 16.59 4.75
CA ALA A 6 -6.64 17.62 4.22
C ALA A 6 -7.26 18.38 3.03
N MET A 7 -7.92 17.65 2.11
CA MET A 7 -8.63 18.22 0.96
C MET A 7 -9.79 19.13 1.33
N GLN A 8 -10.33 19.02 2.56
CA GLN A 8 -11.38 19.96 3.01
C GLN A 8 -10.81 21.32 3.42
N PHE A 9 -9.50 21.40 3.67
CA PHE A 9 -8.84 22.63 4.15
C PHE A 9 -7.87 23.23 3.13
N THR A 10 -7.26 22.42 2.26
CA THR A 10 -6.32 22.89 1.23
C THR A 10 -6.55 22.16 -0.11
N GLY A 11 -6.37 22.88 -1.22
CA GLY A 11 -6.40 22.31 -2.58
C GLY A 11 -5.05 21.72 -3.02
N GLU A 12 -4.10 21.55 -2.09
CA GLU A 12 -2.74 21.05 -2.37
C GLU A 12 -2.69 19.53 -2.52
N VAL A 13 -3.74 18.83 -2.06
CA VAL A 13 -3.91 17.39 -2.20
C VAL A 13 -5.11 17.19 -3.11
N ASP A 14 -4.96 16.46 -4.21
CA ASP A 14 -6.04 16.22 -5.18
C ASP A 14 -6.20 14.72 -5.39
N TRP A 15 -6.75 14.05 -4.37
CA TRP A 15 -7.09 12.63 -4.45
C TRP A 15 -8.53 12.47 -4.91
N THR A 16 -8.71 11.80 -6.04
CA THR A 16 -10.01 11.39 -6.55
C THR A 16 -10.61 10.27 -5.69
N GLY A 17 -11.92 10.07 -5.79
CA GLY A 17 -12.59 8.94 -5.10
C GLY A 17 -11.99 7.58 -5.48
N SER A 18 -11.49 7.43 -6.71
CA SER A 18 -10.77 6.25 -7.17
C SER A 18 -9.48 6.00 -6.39
N ASP A 19 -8.73 7.05 -6.03
CA ASP A 19 -7.46 6.90 -5.31
C ASP A 19 -7.66 6.29 -3.92
N PHE A 20 -8.75 6.66 -3.24
CA PHE A 20 -9.13 6.03 -1.97
C PHE A 20 -9.50 4.56 -2.14
N VAL A 21 -10.21 4.20 -3.21
CA VAL A 21 -10.57 2.81 -3.49
C VAL A 21 -9.33 1.99 -3.79
N VAL A 22 -8.41 2.51 -4.62
CA VAL A 22 -7.14 1.86 -4.94
C VAL A 22 -6.28 1.68 -3.68
N ALA A 23 -6.14 2.72 -2.86
CA ALA A 23 -5.42 2.62 -1.59
C ALA A 23 -6.07 1.60 -0.63
N GLY A 24 -7.40 1.57 -0.55
CA GLY A 24 -8.14 0.61 0.26
C GLY A 24 -7.95 -0.84 -0.20
N ILE A 25 -8.06 -1.09 -1.51
CA ILE A 25 -7.81 -2.42 -2.11
C ILE A 25 -6.37 -2.84 -1.86
N LEU A 26 -5.40 -1.96 -2.07
CA LEU A 26 -3.99 -2.26 -1.89
C LEU A 26 -3.70 -2.66 -0.44
N LEU A 27 -4.18 -1.89 0.54
CA LEU A 27 -4.04 -2.23 1.97
C LEU A 27 -4.74 -3.55 2.32
N MET A 28 -5.94 -3.78 1.78
CA MET A 28 -6.69 -5.01 2.03
C MET A 28 -5.95 -6.24 1.48
N VAL A 29 -5.46 -6.18 0.24
CA VAL A 29 -4.70 -7.27 -0.39
C VAL A 29 -3.39 -7.53 0.34
N THR A 30 -2.64 -6.47 0.70
CA THR A 30 -1.39 -6.60 1.45
C THR A 30 -1.62 -7.19 2.83
N GLY A 31 -2.63 -6.72 3.57
CA GLY A 31 -2.97 -7.23 4.90
C GLY A 31 -3.40 -8.69 4.86
N LEU A 32 -4.31 -9.06 3.94
CA LEU A 32 -4.74 -10.44 3.75
C LEU A 32 -3.58 -11.34 3.32
N GLY A 33 -2.73 -10.88 2.40
CA GLY A 33 -1.53 -11.57 1.96
C GLY A 33 -0.57 -11.84 3.11
N PHE A 34 -0.34 -10.85 3.98
CA PHE A 34 0.49 -11.01 5.17
C PHE A 34 -0.11 -12.01 6.17
N VAL A 35 -1.40 -11.92 6.48
CA VAL A 35 -2.06 -12.87 7.39
C VAL A 35 -2.02 -14.29 6.81
N PHE A 36 -2.25 -14.45 5.52
CA PHE A 36 -2.18 -15.76 4.87
C PHE A 36 -0.76 -16.33 4.87
N ALA A 37 0.23 -15.53 4.48
CA ALA A 37 1.62 -15.96 4.42
C ALA A 37 2.22 -16.23 5.81
N SER A 38 1.90 -15.40 6.82
CA SER A 38 2.35 -15.58 8.20
C SER A 38 1.79 -16.85 8.86
N ARG A 39 0.62 -17.34 8.42
CA ARG A 39 0.05 -18.63 8.84
C ARG A 39 0.81 -19.84 8.27
N LYS A 40 1.53 -19.68 7.15
CA LYS A 40 2.29 -20.76 6.50
C LYS A 40 3.68 -20.96 7.10
N VAL A 41 4.22 -19.96 7.79
CA VAL A 41 5.55 -19.99 8.39
C VAL A 41 5.51 -20.32 9.88
N LYS A 42 6.49 -21.13 10.33
CA LYS A 42 6.52 -21.70 11.68
C LYS A 42 7.36 -20.89 12.66
N THR A 43 8.41 -20.23 12.20
CA THR A 43 9.35 -19.50 13.06
C THR A 43 9.12 -18.00 13.03
N ALA A 44 9.47 -17.33 14.13
CA ALA A 44 9.38 -15.86 14.24
C ALA A 44 10.25 -15.16 13.18
N THR A 45 11.46 -15.66 12.93
CA THR A 45 12.36 -15.12 11.89
C THR A 45 11.75 -15.19 10.49
N GLN A 46 11.10 -16.31 10.14
CA GLN A 46 10.41 -16.44 8.85
C GLN A 46 9.22 -15.49 8.74
N ARG A 47 8.47 -15.26 9.83
CA ARG A 47 7.37 -14.28 9.86
C ARG A 47 7.87 -12.86 9.61
N VAL A 48 9.00 -12.48 10.21
CA VAL A 48 9.62 -11.16 9.99
C VAL A 48 10.10 -11.03 8.55
N LEU A 49 10.74 -12.05 7.98
CA LEU A 49 11.19 -12.03 6.59
C LEU A 49 10.01 -11.91 5.61
N VAL A 50 8.96 -12.72 5.79
CA VAL A 50 7.74 -12.64 4.96
C VAL A 50 7.08 -11.28 5.08
N GLY A 51 6.99 -10.73 6.30
CA GLY A 51 6.48 -9.38 6.53
C GLY A 51 7.32 -8.31 5.81
N GLY A 52 8.65 -8.41 5.89
CA GLY A 52 9.57 -7.52 5.20
C GLY A 52 9.40 -7.54 3.69
N VAL A 53 9.30 -8.73 3.09
CA VAL A 53 9.08 -8.87 1.64
C VAL A 53 7.73 -8.27 1.22
N ILE A 54 6.66 -8.55 1.98
CA ILE A 54 5.33 -8.03 1.68
C ILE A 54 5.29 -6.50 1.85
N ALA A 55 5.96 -5.96 2.86
CA ALA A 55 6.08 -4.52 3.08
C ALA A 55 6.85 -3.83 1.95
N LEU A 56 7.96 -4.43 1.48
CA LEU A 56 8.71 -3.92 0.34
C LEU A 56 7.87 -3.93 -0.94
N ALA A 57 7.14 -5.01 -1.20
CA ALA A 57 6.23 -5.10 -2.34
C ALA A 57 5.11 -4.04 -2.26
N PHE A 58 4.55 -3.82 -1.07
CA PHE A 58 3.54 -2.78 -0.85
C PHE A 58 4.10 -1.39 -1.13
N VAL A 59 5.27 -1.05 -0.58
CA VAL A 59 5.91 0.26 -0.81
C VAL A 59 6.25 0.45 -2.29
N TYR A 60 6.72 -0.59 -2.96
CA TYR A 60 6.99 -0.54 -4.40
C TYR A 60 5.72 -0.22 -5.20
N VAL A 61 4.65 -0.98 -5.00
CA VAL A 61 3.37 -0.75 -5.71
C VAL A 61 2.79 0.62 -5.37
N TRP A 62 2.89 1.04 -4.11
CA TRP A 62 2.45 2.36 -3.69
C TRP A 62 3.23 3.47 -4.40
N ALA A 63 4.57 3.37 -4.45
CA ALA A 63 5.41 4.35 -5.11
C ALA A 63 5.14 4.42 -6.61
N GLU A 64 4.89 3.27 -7.26
CA GLU A 64 4.49 3.22 -8.67
C GLU A 64 3.15 3.89 -8.92
N LEU A 65 2.15 3.65 -8.07
CA LEU A 65 0.82 4.26 -8.24
C LEU A 65 0.80 5.74 -7.90
N ALA A 66 1.61 6.17 -6.92
CA ALA A 66 1.63 7.56 -6.46
C ALA A 66 2.55 8.46 -7.29
N VAL A 67 3.66 7.93 -7.80
CA VAL A 67 4.73 8.73 -8.44
C VAL A 67 5.15 8.16 -9.81
N GLY A 68 4.91 6.88 -10.10
CA GLY A 68 5.23 6.28 -11.41
C GLY A 68 6.73 6.14 -11.71
N ILE A 69 7.55 5.92 -10.69
CA ILE A 69 9.02 6.05 -10.74
C ILE A 69 9.68 5.09 -11.75
N PHE A 70 9.22 3.85 -11.83
CA PHE A 70 9.89 2.77 -12.56
C PHE A 70 9.22 2.47 -13.90
N THR A 71 7.89 2.42 -13.94
CA THR A 71 7.16 1.93 -15.12
C THR A 71 6.08 2.88 -15.65
N ASN A 72 5.87 4.05 -15.02
CA ASN A 72 4.78 4.98 -15.37
C ASN A 72 3.37 4.34 -15.35
N LEU A 73 3.15 3.30 -14.52
CA LEU A 73 1.86 2.61 -14.41
C LEU A 73 0.72 3.50 -13.87
N GLY A 74 1.05 4.54 -13.10
CA GLY A 74 0.10 5.45 -12.45
C GLY A 74 0.17 6.91 -12.92
N SER A 75 0.94 7.22 -13.97
CA SER A 75 1.10 8.58 -14.52
C SER A 75 0.18 8.87 -15.70
#